data_AF-A0A5E4DB20-F1
#
_entry.id   AF-A0A5E4DB20-F1
#
_cell.length_a   1.000
_cell.length_b   1.000
_cell.length_c   1.000
_cell.angle_alpha   90.00
_cell.angle_beta   90.00
_cell.angle_gamma   90.00
#
_symmetry.space_group_name_H-M   'P 1'
#
loop_
_entity.id
_entity.type
_entity.pdbx_description
1 polymer ?
#
loop_
_entity_poly.entity_id
_entity_poly.type
_entity_poly.pdbx_seq_one_letter_code
_entity_poly.pdbx_strand_id
1 'polypeptide(L)' 'YEYTDYEDLNFDSYIIPTSDLAPGGLRLLEVDNRVVLPIELPVQILISSED' A
#
# COMPACT_ATOMS: atom_id res chain seq x y z
N TYR A 1 5.30 2.41 -2.90
CA TYR A 1 5.99 1.82 -1.73
C TYR A 1 7.12 0.97 -2.22
N GLU A 2 8.28 1.07 -1.58
CA GLU A 2 9.49 0.36 -2.00
C GLU A 2 10.06 -0.41 -0.82
N TYR A 3 10.35 -1.69 -1.03
CA TYR A 3 10.98 -2.58 -0.05
C TYR A 3 12.34 -2.99 -0.61
N THR A 4 13.38 -2.19 -0.42
CA THR A 4 14.69 -2.41 -1.06
C THR A 4 15.62 -3.37 -0.30
N ASP A 5 15.20 -3.86 0.87
CA ASP A 5 16.06 -4.65 1.77
C ASP A 5 16.27 -6.11 1.36
N TYR A 6 15.40 -6.70 0.52
CA TYR A 6 15.43 -8.15 0.22
C TYR A 6 15.28 -8.49 -1.27
N GLU A 7 14.37 -7.83 -1.98
CA GLU A 7 14.20 -7.88 -3.44
C GLU A 7 13.81 -6.47 -3.89
N ASP A 8 14.10 -6.05 -5.12
CA ASP A 8 13.69 -4.73 -5.64
C ASP A 8 12.16 -4.64 -5.86
N LEU A 9 11.38 -4.81 -4.79
CA LEU A 9 9.93 -4.84 -4.79
C LEU A 9 9.42 -3.41 -4.61
N ASN A 10 8.94 -2.83 -5.71
CA ASN A 10 8.24 -1.56 -5.74
C ASN A 10 6.83 -1.75 -6.30
N PHE A 11 5.89 -0.99 -5.76
CA PHE A 11 4.53 -0.91 -6.31
C PHE A 11 3.88 0.42 -5.97
N ASP A 12 2.97 0.84 -6.86
CA ASP A 12 2.10 1.98 -6.65
C ASP A 12 0.79 1.54 -5.98
N SER A 13 0.22 2.40 -5.15
CA SER A 13 -1.03 2.14 -4.44
C SER A 13 -2.01 3.27 -4.74
N TYR A 14 -3.12 2.92 -5.37
CA TYR A 14 -4.18 3.84 -5.79
C TYR A 14 -5.52 3.47 -5.16
N ILE A 15 -6.34 4.49 -4.93
CA ILE A 15 -7.70 4.33 -4.41
C ILE A 15 -8.55 3.59 -5.44
N ILE A 16 -9.26 2.54 -4.99
CA ILE A 16 -10.18 1.79 -5.85
C ILE A 16 -11.40 2.67 -6.18
N PRO A 17 -11.73 2.87 -7.46
CA PRO A 17 -12.93 3.59 -7.87
C PRO A 17 -14.20 2.97 -7.29
N THR A 18 -15.20 3.79 -6.97
CA THR A 18 -16.43 3.31 -6.33
C THR A 18 -17.22 2.30 -7.19
N SER A 19 -17.02 2.34 -8.52
CA SER A 19 -17.60 1.38 -9.46
C SER A 19 -17.03 -0.04 -9.31
N ASP A 20 -15.79 -0.15 -8.84
CA ASP A 20 -15.03 -1.39 -8.83
C ASP A 20 -14.87 -1.95 -7.39
N LEU A 21 -15.54 -1.32 -6.42
CA LEU A 21 -15.57 -1.77 -5.04
C LEU A 21 -16.35 -3.07 -4.90
N ALA A 22 -15.72 -4.06 -4.27
CA ALA A 22 -16.41 -5.28 -3.85
C ALA A 22 -17.50 -4.98 -2.81
N PRO A 23 -18.59 -5.78 -2.75
CA PRO A 23 -19.61 -5.64 -1.72
C PRO A 23 -19.02 -5.69 -0.32
N GLY A 24 -19.28 -4.66 0.50
CA GLY A 24 -18.71 -4.51 1.84
C GLY A 24 -17.38 -3.73 1.90
N GLY A 25 -16.81 -3.35 0.76
CA GLY A 25 -15.64 -2.49 0.67
C GLY A 25 -15.92 -1.06 1.13
N LEU A 26 -14.93 -0.45 1.79
CA LEU A 26 -15.04 0.93 2.29
C LEU A 26 -14.67 1.93 1.19
N ARG A 27 -15.65 2.75 0.81
CA ARG A 27 -15.46 3.80 -0.19
C ARG A 27 -14.39 4.80 0.28
N LEU A 28 -13.43 5.11 -0.60
CA LEU A 28 -12.29 6.02 -0.37
C LEU A 28 -11.22 5.52 0.62
N LEU A 29 -11.33 4.29 1.11
CA LEU A 29 -10.32 3.69 2.01
C LEU A 29 -9.69 2.44 1.42
N GLU A 30 -10.36 1.81 0.45
CA GLU A 30 -9.82 0.67 -0.28
C GLU A 30 -8.81 1.12 -1.34
N VAL A 31 -7.70 0.39 -1.38
CA VAL A 31 -6.61 0.56 -2.35
C VAL A 31 -6.37 -0.75 -3.09
N ASP A 32 -5.85 -0.65 -4.32
CA ASP A 32 -5.54 -1.79 -5.17
C ASP A 32 -4.41 -2.67 -4.60
N ASN A 33 -3.30 -2.04 -4.20
CA ASN A 33 -2.13 -2.69 -3.66
C ASN A 33 -1.95 -2.27 -2.20
N ARG A 34 -2.18 -3.21 -1.28
CA ARG A 34 -2.04 -2.98 0.17
C ARG A 34 -0.59 -3.16 0.60
N VAL A 35 -0.14 -2.25 1.47
CA VAL A 35 1.17 -2.37 2.15
C VAL A 35 1.11 -3.52 3.14
N VAL A 36 1.95 -4.53 2.94
CA VAL A 36 2.03 -5.70 3.83
C VAL A 36 3.26 -5.53 4.73
N LEU A 37 3.05 -5.62 6.04
CA LEU A 37 4.11 -5.50 7.04
C LEU A 37 4.05 -6.67 8.02
N PRO A 38 5.20 -7.21 8.47
CA PRO A 38 5.21 -8.24 9.49
C PRO A 38 4.77 -7.66 10.83
N ILE A 39 4.00 -8.45 11.59
CA ILE A 39 3.66 -8.11 12.98
C ILE A 39 4.85 -8.39 13.90
N GLU A 40 4.92 -7.67 15.03
CA GLU A 40 5.88 -7.90 16.13
C GLU A 40 7.36 -7.66 15.80
N LEU A 41 7.66 -7.09 14.62
CA LEU A 41 9.00 -6.65 14.25
C LEU A 41 9.09 -5.11 14.23
N PRO A 42 10.23 -4.53 14.64
CA PRO A 42 10.44 -3.10 14.47
C PRO A 42 10.59 -2.79 12.97
N VAL A 43 9.71 -1.93 12.45
CA VAL A 43 9.72 -1.46 11.06
C VAL A 43 10.06 0.03 11.03
N GLN A 44 11.00 0.42 10.17
CA GLN A 44 11.29 1.83 9.89
C GLN A 44 10.68 2.22 8.54
N ILE A 45 9.84 3.26 8.54
CA ILE A 45 9.23 3.79 7.31
C ILE A 45 9.92 5.11 6.98
N LEU A 46 10.49 5.20 5.79
CA LEU A 46 11.05 6.45 5.25
C LEU A 46 10.05 7.04 4.26
N ILE A 47 9.70 8.32 4.45
CA ILE A 47 8.71 9.01 3.63
C ILE A 47 9.44 10.14 2.89
N SER A 48 9.31 10.13 1.56
CA SER A 48 9.79 11.17 0.66
C SER A 48 8.71 11.48 -0.37
N SER A 49 8.77 12.64 -1.00
CA SER A 49 7.88 13.05 -2.08
C SER A 49 8.72 13.37 -3.32
N GLU A 50 8.30 12.92 -4.49
CA GLU A 50 8.92 13.27 -5.77
C GLU A 50 8.16 14.41 -6.49
N ASP A 51 7.60 15.35 -5.71
CA ASP A 51 6.84 16.49 -6.24
C ASP A 51 7.77 17.64 -6.68
#